data_AF-A0A371DMJ8-F1
#
_entry.id   AF-A0A371DMJ8-F1
#
_cell.length_a   1.000
_cell.length_b   1.000
_cell.length_c   1.000
_cell.angle_alpha   90.00
_cell.angle_beta   90.00
_cell.angle_gamma   90.00
#
_symmetry.space_group_name_H-M   'P 1'
#
loop_
_entity.id
_entity.type
_entity.pdbx_description
1 polymer ?
#
loop_
_entity_poly.entity_id
_entity_poly.type
_entity_poly.pdbx_seq_one_letter_code
_entity_poly.pdbx_strand_id
1 'polypeptide(L)'
;MPPSRSKGKRKDHGFDIEDLAQRKARYFIAHAEETQFLAADPTARDKAIAELYQKPDIKRGFPCADTFVGPEDDPDAFLEAVDSVLNNPVTTIEQRVLRFHAAVSGLLVFNEHKLYRPLNHRRDLENKVQSRSHQIYMDWAKQNLPSSSDVGAIPAKEPLSPPPSRLPSSSITPVTSDTAEGFLSKPLSIFNMKFVHEANTPESGAWQVESFLTKSSGEVVYNVLFEDCAESIPHDADGMRVLLRGSHVLL
;
A
#
# COMPACT_ATOMS: atom_id res chain seq x y z
N MET A 1 15.45 51.97 -9.60
CA MET A 1 14.64 50.74 -9.50
C MET A 1 15.41 49.61 -10.17
N PRO A 2 15.80 48.53 -9.47
CA PRO A 2 16.42 47.39 -10.13
C PRO A 2 15.35 46.48 -10.75
N PRO A 3 15.63 45.82 -11.89
CA PRO A 3 14.64 45.05 -12.62
C PRO A 3 14.34 43.71 -11.93
N SER A 4 13.07 43.36 -11.98
CA SER A 4 12.47 42.13 -11.48
C SER A 4 13.15 40.89 -12.09
N ARG A 5 13.80 40.08 -11.26
CA ARG A 5 14.24 38.73 -11.64
C ARG A 5 12.99 37.84 -11.73
N SER A 6 12.61 37.50 -12.95
CA SER A 6 11.67 36.41 -13.22
C SER A 6 12.20 35.13 -12.54
N LYS A 7 11.43 34.59 -11.59
CA LYS A 7 11.70 33.27 -11.00
C LYS A 7 11.55 32.21 -12.09
N GLY A 8 12.65 31.90 -12.77
CA GLY A 8 12.75 30.71 -13.59
C GLY A 8 12.45 29.51 -12.71
N LYS A 9 11.42 28.74 -13.08
CA LYS A 9 11.17 27.41 -12.51
C LYS A 9 12.49 26.63 -12.62
N ARG A 10 13.12 26.32 -11.49
CA ARG A 10 14.19 25.33 -11.43
C ARG A 10 13.60 24.03 -11.99
N LYS A 11 13.95 23.67 -13.22
CA LYS A 11 13.89 22.28 -13.66
C LYS A 11 14.90 21.56 -12.77
N ASP A 12 14.41 20.74 -11.84
CA ASP A 12 15.25 19.81 -11.11
C ASP A 12 15.86 18.86 -12.15
N HIS A 13 17.08 19.17 -12.59
CA HIS A 13 17.80 18.37 -13.58
C HIS A 13 18.16 17.02 -12.94
N GLY A 14 17.38 15.98 -13.25
CA GLY A 14 17.71 14.59 -12.91
C GLY A 14 16.53 13.63 -12.90
N PHE A 15 15.34 14.07 -12.48
CA PHE A 15 14.16 13.21 -12.35
C PHE A 15 12.93 13.85 -12.98
N ASP A 16 12.35 13.18 -13.97
CA ASP A 16 11.06 13.56 -14.51
C ASP A 16 9.95 13.03 -13.61
N ILE A 17 9.41 13.92 -12.77
CA ILE A 17 8.35 13.59 -11.81
C ILE A 17 7.09 13.11 -12.52
N GLU A 18 6.77 13.67 -13.69
CA GLU A 18 5.56 13.29 -14.40
C GLU A 18 5.70 11.90 -15.01
N ASP A 19 6.84 11.60 -15.63
CA ASP A 19 7.13 10.26 -16.18
C ASP A 19 7.08 9.18 -15.08
N LEU A 20 7.77 9.41 -13.95
CA LEU A 20 7.76 8.47 -12.82
C LEU A 20 6.35 8.30 -12.24
N ALA A 21 5.59 9.39 -12.14
CA ALA A 21 4.24 9.33 -11.61
C ALA A 21 3.27 8.59 -12.55
N GLN A 22 3.38 8.81 -13.87
CA GLN A 22 2.58 8.12 -14.87
C GLN A 22 2.88 6.61 -14.88
N ARG A 23 4.16 6.23 -14.86
CA ARG A 23 4.56 4.81 -14.83
C ARG A 23 4.08 4.12 -13.54
N LYS A 24 4.23 4.76 -12.38
CA LYS A 24 3.69 4.24 -11.11
C LYS A 24 2.17 4.12 -11.13
N ALA A 25 1.46 5.14 -11.62
CA ALA A 25 0.01 5.12 -11.72
C ALA A 25 -0.48 3.99 -12.66
N ARG A 26 0.25 3.72 -13.75
CA ARG A 26 -0.07 2.61 -14.66
C ARG A 26 -0.09 1.26 -13.96
N TYR A 27 0.83 0.99 -13.03
CA TYR A 27 0.80 -0.24 -12.23
C TYR A 27 -0.42 -0.32 -11.32
N PHE A 28 -0.80 0.79 -10.66
CA PHE A 28 -2.01 0.84 -9.85
C PHE A 28 -3.28 0.63 -10.67
N ILE A 29 -3.36 1.28 -11.83
CA ILE A 29 -4.50 1.16 -12.75
C ILE A 29 -4.65 -0.29 -13.21
N ALA A 30 -3.57 -0.90 -13.72
CA ALA A 30 -3.61 -2.29 -14.15
C ALA A 30 -4.01 -3.23 -13.01
N HIS A 31 -3.48 -3.03 -11.80
CA HIS A 31 -3.88 -3.81 -10.63
C HIS A 31 -5.38 -3.68 -10.33
N ALA A 32 -5.93 -2.46 -10.36
CA ALA A 32 -7.34 -2.21 -10.09
C ALA A 32 -8.27 -2.80 -11.16
N GLU A 33 -7.92 -2.64 -12.46
CA GLU A 33 -8.64 -3.25 -13.58
C GLU A 33 -8.75 -4.76 -13.41
N GLU A 34 -7.63 -5.41 -13.12
CA GLU A 34 -7.60 -6.87 -12.99
C GLU A 34 -8.29 -7.34 -11.71
N THR A 35 -8.16 -6.60 -10.60
CA THR A 35 -8.90 -6.90 -9.36
C THR A 35 -10.40 -6.92 -9.61
N GLN A 36 -10.93 -5.89 -10.28
CA GLN A 36 -12.35 -5.80 -10.58
C GLN A 36 -12.82 -6.94 -11.49
N PHE A 37 -12.05 -7.27 -12.53
CA PHE A 37 -12.40 -8.35 -13.43
C PHE A 37 -12.39 -9.71 -12.71
N LEU A 38 -11.31 -10.00 -11.97
CA LEU A 38 -11.11 -11.28 -11.28
C LEU A 38 -12.05 -11.47 -10.10
N ALA A 39 -12.61 -10.40 -9.53
CA ALA A 39 -13.63 -10.47 -8.49
C ALA A 39 -14.96 -11.07 -8.98
N ALA A 40 -15.23 -11.07 -10.29
CA ALA A 40 -16.46 -11.61 -10.86
C ALA A 40 -16.56 -13.15 -10.75
N ASP A 41 -15.43 -13.85 -10.79
CA ASP A 41 -15.36 -15.31 -10.62
C ASP A 41 -14.16 -15.69 -9.73
N PRO A 42 -14.33 -15.64 -8.39
CA PRO A 42 -13.26 -15.97 -7.45
C PRO A 42 -12.77 -17.41 -7.58
N THR A 43 -13.65 -18.35 -7.92
CA THR A 43 -13.27 -19.77 -8.06
C THR A 43 -12.36 -19.99 -9.27
N ALA A 44 -12.69 -19.40 -10.42
CA ALA A 44 -11.84 -19.48 -11.59
C ALA A 44 -10.52 -18.72 -11.39
N ARG A 45 -10.55 -17.56 -10.70
CA ARG A 45 -9.35 -16.80 -10.31
C ARG A 45 -8.42 -17.67 -9.46
N ASP A 46 -8.92 -18.26 -8.38
CA ASP A 46 -8.09 -19.03 -7.44
C ASP A 46 -7.49 -20.27 -8.10
N LYS A 47 -8.25 -20.91 -9.00
CA LYS A 47 -7.73 -21.99 -9.85
C LYS A 47 -6.59 -21.51 -10.76
N ALA A 48 -6.77 -20.40 -11.47
CA ALA A 48 -5.75 -19.85 -12.36
C ALA A 48 -4.50 -19.38 -11.59
N ILE A 49 -4.66 -18.85 -10.37
CA ILE A 49 -3.55 -18.53 -9.45
C ILE A 49 -2.80 -19.82 -9.08
N ALA A 50 -3.52 -20.87 -8.67
CA ALA A 50 -2.89 -22.14 -8.31
C ALA A 50 -2.10 -22.74 -9.47
N GLU A 51 -2.64 -22.69 -10.70
CA GLU A 51 -1.95 -23.13 -11.92
C GLU A 51 -0.73 -22.28 -12.25
N LEU A 52 -0.81 -20.96 -12.09
CA LEU A 52 0.33 -20.06 -12.27
C LEU A 52 1.48 -20.47 -11.34
N TYR A 53 1.21 -20.69 -10.06
CA TYR A 53 2.23 -21.07 -9.09
C TYR A 53 2.82 -22.47 -9.30
N GLN A 54 2.23 -23.33 -10.14
CA GLN A 54 2.87 -24.60 -10.53
C GLN A 54 4.02 -24.41 -11.51
N LYS A 55 4.13 -23.25 -12.19
CA LYS A 55 5.18 -23.04 -13.17
C LYS A 55 6.54 -22.76 -12.48
N PRO A 56 7.64 -23.37 -12.96
CA PRO A 56 8.95 -23.31 -12.29
C PRO A 56 9.63 -21.93 -12.39
N ASP A 57 9.24 -21.12 -13.35
CA ASP A 57 9.72 -19.76 -13.62
C ASP A 57 9.07 -18.69 -12.72
N ILE A 58 8.01 -19.06 -11.98
CA ILE A 58 7.35 -18.13 -11.05
C ILE A 58 8.13 -18.06 -9.74
N LYS A 59 8.71 -16.89 -9.48
CA LYS A 59 9.44 -16.60 -8.25
C LYS A 59 8.49 -16.67 -7.05
N ARG A 60 8.87 -17.45 -6.04
CA ARG A 60 8.15 -17.62 -4.77
C ARG A 60 8.95 -16.96 -3.66
N GLY A 61 8.27 -16.31 -2.73
CA GLY A 61 8.93 -15.64 -1.61
C GLY A 61 8.09 -14.52 -1.03
N PHE A 62 8.67 -13.81 -0.07
CA PHE A 62 8.06 -12.62 0.49
C PHE A 62 7.88 -11.56 -0.61
N PRO A 63 6.75 -10.84 -0.68
CA PRO A 63 6.47 -9.87 -1.75
C PRO A 63 7.31 -8.60 -1.56
N CYS A 64 8.57 -8.64 -1.98
CA CYS A 64 9.49 -7.49 -2.02
C CYS A 64 10.26 -7.45 -3.34
N ALA A 65 10.88 -6.31 -3.65
CA ALA A 65 11.64 -6.13 -4.88
C ALA A 65 12.78 -7.16 -5.04
N ASP A 66 13.49 -7.47 -3.94
CA ASP A 66 14.61 -8.42 -3.95
C ASP A 66 14.18 -9.88 -4.27
N THR A 67 12.89 -10.22 -4.07
CA THR A 67 12.34 -11.50 -4.54
C THR A 67 12.26 -11.55 -6.07
N PHE A 68 12.07 -10.41 -6.73
CA PHE A 68 11.85 -10.32 -8.17
C PHE A 68 13.12 -9.96 -8.95
N VAL A 69 14.03 -9.21 -8.35
CA VAL A 69 15.28 -8.75 -8.97
C VAL A 69 16.40 -8.99 -7.97
N GLY A 70 17.29 -9.94 -8.29
CA GLY A 70 18.47 -10.22 -7.49
C GLY A 70 19.54 -9.12 -7.59
N PRO A 71 20.62 -9.19 -6.80
CA PRO A 71 21.67 -8.16 -6.78
C PRO A 71 22.35 -7.91 -8.12
N GLU A 72 22.44 -8.94 -8.97
CA GLU A 72 23.07 -8.90 -10.30
C GLU A 72 22.05 -8.77 -11.44
N ASP A 73 20.75 -8.80 -11.14
CA ASP A 73 19.69 -8.66 -12.14
C ASP A 73 19.51 -7.18 -12.51
N ASP A 74 19.10 -6.91 -13.75
CA ASP A 74 18.78 -5.55 -14.21
C ASP A 74 17.32 -5.20 -13.87
N PRO A 75 17.06 -4.23 -12.97
CA PRO A 75 15.71 -3.80 -12.64
C PRO A 75 14.98 -3.17 -13.84
N ASP A 76 15.70 -2.52 -14.77
CA ASP A 76 15.08 -1.91 -15.95
C ASP A 76 14.58 -2.98 -16.92
N ALA A 77 15.40 -3.99 -17.22
CA ALA A 77 14.96 -5.13 -18.02
C ALA A 77 13.74 -5.85 -17.41
N PHE A 78 13.69 -5.99 -16.08
CA PHE A 78 12.51 -6.54 -15.40
C PHE A 78 11.27 -5.67 -15.60
N LEU A 79 11.38 -4.36 -15.38
CA LEU A 79 10.25 -3.44 -15.53
C LEU A 79 9.78 -3.33 -16.99
N GLU A 80 10.69 -3.43 -17.97
CA GLU A 80 10.33 -3.53 -19.39
C GLU A 80 9.55 -4.81 -19.71
N ALA A 81 9.95 -5.95 -19.13
CA ALA A 81 9.22 -7.20 -19.27
C ALA A 81 7.81 -7.11 -18.66
N VAL A 82 7.68 -6.47 -17.48
CA VAL A 82 6.37 -6.17 -16.88
C VAL A 82 5.55 -5.27 -17.80
N ASP A 83 6.12 -4.16 -18.27
CA ASP A 83 5.41 -3.20 -19.12
C ASP A 83 4.93 -3.84 -20.43
N SER A 84 5.69 -4.81 -20.96
CA SER A 84 5.30 -5.65 -22.10
C SER A 84 4.07 -6.51 -21.77
N VAL A 85 4.06 -7.21 -20.62
CA VAL A 85 2.88 -7.96 -20.14
C VAL A 85 1.65 -7.04 -20.00
N LEU A 86 1.83 -5.85 -19.45
CA LEU A 86 0.75 -4.87 -19.25
C LEU A 86 0.30 -4.19 -20.56
N ASN A 87 1.05 -4.27 -21.65
CA ASN A 87 0.65 -3.74 -22.95
C ASN A 87 -0.09 -4.78 -23.81
N ASN A 88 0.04 -6.06 -23.49
CA ASN A 88 -0.60 -7.11 -24.27
C ASN A 88 -2.11 -7.16 -24.01
N PRO A 89 -2.93 -7.33 -25.07
CA PRO A 89 -4.35 -7.57 -24.91
C PRO A 89 -4.57 -8.91 -24.20
N VAL A 90 -5.54 -8.92 -23.28
CA VAL A 90 -5.85 -10.08 -22.43
C VAL A 90 -7.24 -10.61 -22.76
N THR A 91 -7.32 -11.91 -23.03
CA THR A 91 -8.56 -12.59 -23.45
C THR A 91 -8.96 -13.73 -22.52
N THR A 92 -8.03 -14.26 -21.72
CA THR A 92 -8.29 -15.39 -20.81
C THR A 92 -8.06 -15.02 -19.34
N ILE A 93 -8.66 -15.77 -18.42
CA ILE A 93 -8.50 -15.54 -16.99
C ILE A 93 -7.05 -15.74 -16.51
N GLU A 94 -6.33 -16.70 -17.10
CA GLU A 94 -4.93 -16.96 -16.78
C GLU A 94 -4.04 -15.78 -17.18
N GLN A 95 -4.33 -15.14 -18.32
CA GLN A 95 -3.64 -13.93 -18.76
C GLN A 95 -3.95 -12.73 -17.84
N ARG A 96 -5.21 -12.62 -17.38
CA ARG A 96 -5.66 -11.60 -16.42
C ARG A 96 -4.96 -11.76 -15.07
N VAL A 97 -4.87 -12.99 -14.55
CA VAL A 97 -4.12 -13.31 -13.32
C VAL A 97 -2.62 -13.02 -13.48
N LEU A 98 -2.02 -13.36 -14.63
CA LEU A 98 -0.62 -13.00 -14.89
C LEU A 98 -0.41 -11.47 -14.90
N ARG A 99 -1.32 -10.74 -15.56
CA ARG A 99 -1.29 -9.27 -15.63
C ARG A 99 -1.46 -8.63 -14.24
N PHE A 100 -2.33 -9.18 -13.40
CA PHE A 100 -2.48 -8.80 -11.99
C PHE A 100 -1.15 -8.94 -11.23
N HIS A 101 -0.53 -10.13 -11.27
CA HIS A 101 0.74 -10.37 -10.57
C HIS A 101 1.89 -9.52 -11.13
N ALA A 102 1.93 -9.30 -12.45
CA ALA A 102 2.91 -8.43 -13.10
C ALA A 102 2.76 -6.98 -12.64
N ALA A 103 1.55 -6.47 -12.49
CA ALA A 103 1.31 -5.11 -11.99
C ALA A 103 1.83 -4.94 -10.55
N VAL A 104 1.57 -5.91 -9.67
CA VAL A 104 2.05 -5.87 -8.28
C VAL A 104 3.57 -5.97 -8.21
N SER A 105 4.19 -6.92 -8.91
CA SER A 105 5.64 -7.09 -8.89
C SER A 105 6.35 -5.89 -9.53
N GLY A 106 5.82 -5.36 -10.62
CA GLY A 106 6.28 -4.12 -11.25
C GLY A 106 6.25 -2.94 -10.30
N LEU A 107 5.16 -2.76 -9.55
CA LEU A 107 5.05 -1.69 -8.55
C LEU A 107 6.10 -1.82 -7.44
N LEU A 108 6.34 -3.03 -6.93
CA LEU A 108 7.33 -3.29 -5.89
C LEU A 108 8.76 -2.96 -6.38
N VAL A 109 9.14 -3.49 -7.54
CA VAL A 109 10.45 -3.25 -8.15
C VAL A 109 10.62 -1.77 -8.52
N PHE A 110 9.59 -1.13 -9.07
CA PHE A 110 9.62 0.28 -9.43
C PHE A 110 9.81 1.17 -8.19
N ASN A 111 9.05 0.91 -7.12
CA ASN A 111 9.20 1.68 -5.89
C ASN A 111 10.62 1.56 -5.33
N GLU A 112 11.19 0.35 -5.26
CA GLU A 112 12.55 0.15 -4.75
C GLU A 112 13.62 0.82 -5.63
N HIS A 113 13.62 0.52 -6.93
CA HIS A 113 14.73 0.84 -7.83
C HIS A 113 14.57 2.17 -8.57
N LYS A 114 13.36 2.74 -8.64
CA LYS A 114 13.11 4.04 -9.30
C LYS A 114 12.77 5.15 -8.33
N LEU A 115 12.29 4.82 -7.12
CA LEU A 115 11.94 5.83 -6.10
C LEU A 115 12.84 5.74 -4.87
N TYR A 116 12.74 4.70 -4.04
CA TYR A 116 13.39 4.64 -2.73
C TYR A 116 14.91 4.74 -2.83
N ARG A 117 15.57 3.85 -3.58
CA ARG A 117 17.03 3.88 -3.71
C ARG A 117 17.53 5.16 -4.41
N PRO A 118 16.98 5.59 -5.58
CA PRO A 118 17.48 6.78 -6.27
C PRO A 118 17.14 8.11 -5.57
N LEU A 119 16.03 8.18 -4.82
CA LEU A 119 15.53 9.39 -4.17
C LEU A 119 15.75 9.39 -2.65
N ASN A 120 16.56 8.49 -2.10
CA ASN A 120 16.78 8.33 -0.65
C ASN A 120 17.09 9.66 0.09
N HIS A 121 17.79 10.58 -0.58
CA HIS A 121 18.13 11.91 -0.03
C HIS A 121 17.27 13.06 -0.58
N ARG A 122 16.22 12.73 -1.34
CA ARG A 122 15.32 13.64 -2.05
C ARG A 122 13.85 13.27 -1.79
N ARG A 123 13.49 13.12 -0.51
CA ARG A 123 12.10 12.83 -0.08
C ARG A 123 11.07 13.83 -0.64
N ASP A 124 11.48 15.07 -0.93
CA ASP A 124 10.63 16.06 -1.58
C ASP A 124 10.19 15.63 -2.99
N LEU A 125 11.09 15.01 -3.76
CA LEU A 125 10.81 14.48 -5.08
C LEU A 125 9.97 13.22 -5.01
N GLU A 126 10.30 12.31 -4.08
CA GLU A 126 9.53 11.10 -3.84
C GLU A 126 8.06 11.44 -3.51
N ASN A 127 7.83 12.36 -2.58
CA ASN A 127 6.49 12.81 -2.21
C ASN A 127 5.73 13.43 -3.40
N LYS A 128 6.42 14.17 -4.28
CA LYS A 128 5.81 14.71 -5.51
C LYS A 128 5.38 13.58 -6.45
N VAL A 129 6.22 12.57 -6.66
CA VAL A 129 5.86 11.40 -7.49
C VAL A 129 4.68 10.65 -6.88
N GLN A 130 4.72 10.36 -5.58
CA GLN A 130 3.63 9.66 -4.89
C GLN A 130 2.32 10.44 -5.02
N SER A 131 2.32 11.73 -4.68
CA SER A 131 1.13 12.59 -4.75
C SER A 131 0.57 12.65 -6.17
N ARG A 132 1.44 12.81 -7.17
CA ARG A 132 1.03 12.89 -8.58
C ARG A 132 0.50 11.55 -9.09
N SER A 133 1.15 10.44 -8.76
CA SER A 133 0.68 9.10 -9.15
C SER A 133 -0.68 8.76 -8.55
N HIS A 134 -0.90 9.15 -7.28
CA HIS A 134 -2.19 9.00 -6.62
C HIS A 134 -3.27 9.84 -7.30
N GLN A 135 -2.98 11.09 -7.65
CA GLN A 135 -3.91 11.94 -8.39
C GLN A 135 -4.32 11.30 -9.73
N ILE A 136 -3.36 10.83 -10.53
CA ILE A 136 -3.62 10.16 -11.81
C ILE A 136 -4.51 8.93 -11.61
N TYR A 137 -4.20 8.10 -10.61
CA TYR A 137 -5.00 6.92 -10.28
C TYR A 137 -6.43 7.30 -9.86
N MET A 138 -6.61 8.29 -9.00
CA MET A 138 -7.93 8.72 -8.53
C MET A 138 -8.77 9.34 -9.65
N ASP A 139 -8.15 10.12 -10.53
CA ASP A 139 -8.80 10.68 -11.71
C ASP A 139 -9.29 9.57 -12.66
N TRP A 140 -8.49 8.52 -12.85
CA TRP A 140 -8.88 7.32 -13.59
C TRP A 140 -9.99 6.53 -12.87
N ALA A 141 -9.81 6.26 -11.58
CA ALA A 141 -10.72 5.44 -10.78
C ALA A 141 -12.13 6.03 -10.74
N LYS A 142 -12.24 7.35 -10.60
CA LYS A 142 -13.52 8.08 -10.63
C LYS A 142 -14.29 7.88 -11.94
N GLN A 143 -13.60 7.62 -13.05
CA GLN A 143 -14.21 7.45 -14.37
C GLN A 143 -14.51 5.99 -14.71
N ASN A 144 -13.76 5.04 -14.14
CA ASN A 144 -13.74 3.65 -14.60
C ASN A 144 -14.24 2.65 -13.54
N LEU A 145 -14.13 2.99 -12.26
CA LEU A 145 -14.62 2.13 -11.19
C LEU A 145 -16.07 2.51 -10.84
N PRO A 146 -16.92 1.53 -10.50
CA PRO A 146 -18.27 1.81 -10.04
C PRO A 146 -18.20 2.70 -8.80
N SER A 147 -19.04 3.73 -8.75
CA SER A 147 -19.21 4.51 -7.52
C SER A 147 -19.73 3.58 -6.44
N SER A 148 -19.28 3.74 -5.20
CA SER A 148 -19.72 2.95 -4.05
C SER A 148 -21.24 3.02 -3.79
N SER A 149 -21.97 3.90 -4.50
CA SER A 149 -23.43 3.98 -4.51
C SER A 149 -24.12 3.06 -5.53
N ASP A 150 -23.40 2.50 -6.51
CA ASP A 150 -23.95 1.72 -7.63
C ASP A 150 -23.77 0.19 -7.49
N VAL A 151 -23.20 -0.29 -6.37
CA VAL A 151 -23.23 -1.72 -6.05
C VAL A 151 -24.65 -2.06 -5.62
N GLY A 152 -25.49 -2.35 -6.62
CA GLY A 152 -26.81 -2.92 -6.43
C GLY A 152 -26.73 -4.07 -5.44
N ALA A 153 -27.50 -3.98 -4.37
CA ALA A 153 -27.58 -5.00 -3.34
C ALA A 153 -27.77 -6.37 -4.00
N ILE A 154 -26.75 -7.21 -3.94
CA ILE A 154 -26.89 -8.65 -4.15
C ILE A 154 -28.02 -9.07 -3.19
N PRO A 155 -29.07 -9.78 -3.65
CA PRO A 155 -30.12 -10.23 -2.74
C PRO A 155 -29.45 -11.12 -1.69
N ALA A 156 -29.31 -10.60 -0.49
CA ALA A 156 -28.75 -11.34 0.62
C ALA A 156 -29.65 -12.56 0.84
N LYS A 157 -29.11 -13.76 0.65
CA LYS A 157 -29.71 -14.96 1.24
C LYS A 157 -29.87 -14.67 2.73
N GLU A 158 -31.10 -14.80 3.24
CA GLU A 158 -31.40 -14.63 4.66
C GLU A 158 -30.38 -15.41 5.50
N PRO A 159 -29.59 -14.73 6.35
CA PRO A 159 -28.78 -15.41 7.34
C PRO A 159 -29.74 -16.07 8.34
N LEU A 160 -29.62 -17.38 8.53
CA LEU A 160 -30.35 -18.16 9.55
C LEU A 160 -29.90 -17.83 10.99
N SER A 161 -29.37 -16.64 11.24
CA SER A 161 -28.98 -16.16 12.56
C SER A 161 -29.02 -14.64 12.58
N PRO A 162 -29.62 -14.01 13.59
CA PRO A 162 -29.62 -12.55 13.72
C PRO A 162 -28.16 -12.07 13.74
N PRO A 163 -27.84 -10.95 13.05
CA PRO A 163 -26.50 -10.39 13.13
C PRO A 163 -26.18 -10.09 14.60
N PRO A 164 -24.93 -10.34 15.06
CA PRO A 164 -24.53 -9.94 16.39
C PRO A 164 -24.83 -8.45 16.55
N SER A 165 -25.56 -8.15 17.63
CA SER A 165 -26.00 -6.81 18.01
C SER A 165 -24.86 -5.81 17.82
N ARG A 166 -25.12 -4.70 17.13
CA ARG A 166 -24.19 -3.57 17.03
C ARG A 166 -23.75 -3.22 18.44
N LEU A 167 -22.48 -3.48 18.75
CA LEU A 167 -21.90 -3.09 20.03
C LEU A 167 -21.99 -1.55 20.14
N PRO A 168 -22.33 -1.03 21.32
CA PRO A 168 -22.47 0.40 21.53
C PRO A 168 -21.13 1.09 21.26
N SER A 169 -21.21 2.33 20.76
CA SER A 169 -20.10 3.25 20.51
C SER A 169 -19.19 3.35 21.75
N SER A 170 -18.17 2.49 21.84
CA SER A 170 -17.03 2.72 22.73
C SER A 170 -16.28 3.93 22.19
N SER A 171 -15.63 4.68 23.09
CA SER A 171 -15.05 5.99 22.81
C SER A 171 -13.83 5.91 21.91
N ILE A 172 -14.05 5.75 20.60
CA ILE A 172 -13.03 5.82 19.56
C ILE A 172 -12.49 7.26 19.53
N THR A 173 -11.26 7.46 19.98
CA THR A 173 -10.63 8.80 20.04
C THR A 173 -9.54 8.90 18.97
N PRO A 174 -9.56 9.91 18.08
CA PRO A 174 -8.50 10.08 17.08
C PRO A 174 -7.17 10.41 17.74
N VAL A 175 -6.09 9.76 17.27
CA VAL A 175 -4.73 10.06 17.71
C VAL A 175 -4.24 11.32 16.98
N THR A 176 -4.13 12.42 17.71
CA THR A 176 -3.54 13.66 17.19
C THR A 176 -2.02 13.58 17.16
N SER A 177 -1.34 14.47 16.44
CA SER A 177 0.13 14.52 16.42
C SER A 177 0.72 14.73 17.82
N ASP A 178 0.11 15.58 18.65
CA ASP A 178 0.55 15.81 20.03
C ASP A 178 0.36 14.57 20.90
N THR A 179 -0.74 13.85 20.70
CA THR A 179 -1.01 12.57 21.38
C THR A 179 0.01 11.50 20.96
N ALA A 180 0.35 11.43 19.67
CA ALA A 180 1.34 10.50 19.15
C ALA A 180 2.74 10.74 19.75
N GLU A 181 3.21 11.99 19.79
CA GLU A 181 4.47 12.33 20.45
C GLU A 181 4.41 12.09 21.97
N GLY A 182 3.24 12.28 22.58
CA GLY A 182 2.96 11.89 23.96
C GLY A 182 3.18 10.40 24.22
N PHE A 183 2.70 9.53 23.33
CA PHE A 183 2.92 8.09 23.42
C PHE A 183 4.39 7.70 23.21
N LEU A 184 5.06 8.31 22.24
CA LEU A 184 6.46 8.00 21.92
C LEU A 184 7.43 8.47 23.00
N SER A 185 7.14 9.59 23.65
CA SER A 185 7.94 10.08 24.78
C SER A 185 7.79 9.23 26.05
N LYS A 186 6.76 8.37 26.12
CA LYS A 186 6.48 7.47 27.26
C LYS A 186 6.10 6.08 26.76
N PRO A 187 7.06 5.20 26.39
CA PRO A 187 6.77 3.89 25.80
C PRO A 187 5.85 2.98 26.62
N LEU A 188 5.79 3.14 27.94
CA LEU A 188 4.84 2.38 28.77
C LEU A 188 3.37 2.80 28.56
N SER A 189 3.12 4.02 28.09
CA SER A 189 1.76 4.56 27.94
C SER A 189 1.01 4.00 26.74
N ILE A 190 1.72 3.49 25.73
CA ILE A 190 1.13 2.88 24.53
C ILE A 190 0.89 1.37 24.71
N PHE A 191 1.48 0.78 25.75
CA PHE A 191 1.37 -0.64 26.05
C PHE A 191 -0.08 -0.99 26.46
N ASN A 192 -0.62 -2.09 25.95
CA ASN A 192 -2.02 -2.51 26.09
C ASN A 192 -3.08 -1.57 25.47
N MET A 193 -2.69 -0.56 24.70
CA MET A 193 -3.64 0.20 23.89
C MET A 193 -3.90 -0.51 22.57
N LYS A 194 -5.18 -0.58 22.17
CA LYS A 194 -5.60 -1.10 20.87
C LYS A 194 -5.93 0.07 19.96
N PHE A 195 -5.40 0.02 18.75
CA PHE A 195 -5.56 1.06 17.74
C PHE A 195 -6.27 0.50 16.52
N VAL A 196 -6.94 1.38 15.79
CA VAL A 196 -7.61 1.06 14.53
C VAL A 196 -7.30 2.16 13.53
N HIS A 197 -6.86 1.78 12.33
CA HIS A 197 -6.63 2.73 11.24
C HIS A 197 -7.96 3.03 10.54
N GLU A 198 -8.36 4.30 10.42
CA GLU A 198 -9.62 4.70 9.76
C GLU A 198 -10.87 3.91 10.21
N ALA A 199 -11.33 4.18 11.43
CA ALA A 199 -12.43 3.48 12.14
C ALA A 199 -13.79 3.38 11.41
N ASN A 200 -13.93 3.91 10.18
CA ASN A 200 -15.15 3.90 9.38
C ASN A 200 -15.02 3.07 8.08
N THR A 201 -13.95 2.31 7.90
CA THR A 201 -13.76 1.48 6.70
C THR A 201 -13.89 -0.02 7.01
N PRO A 202 -14.39 -0.85 6.08
CA PRO A 202 -14.45 -2.30 6.26
C PRO A 202 -13.06 -2.98 6.31
N GLU A 203 -12.01 -2.25 5.93
CA GLU A 203 -10.60 -2.70 5.86
C GLU A 203 -9.78 -2.24 7.07
N SER A 204 -10.44 -1.73 8.12
CA SER A 204 -9.81 -1.20 9.33
C SER A 204 -9.22 -2.34 10.18
N GLY A 205 -8.00 -2.77 9.87
CA GLY A 205 -7.28 -3.75 10.69
C GLY A 205 -6.88 -3.15 12.03
N ALA A 206 -7.23 -3.81 13.14
CA ALA A 206 -6.78 -3.37 14.44
C ALA A 206 -5.32 -3.76 14.69
N TRP A 207 -4.63 -2.99 15.51
CA TRP A 207 -3.25 -3.28 15.90
C TRP A 207 -2.96 -2.81 17.32
N GLN A 208 -1.94 -3.40 17.95
CA GLN A 208 -1.54 -3.07 19.31
C GLN A 208 -0.03 -3.27 19.50
N VAL A 209 0.54 -2.56 20.48
CA VAL A 209 1.95 -2.77 20.87
C VAL A 209 2.01 -3.94 21.86
N GLU A 210 2.60 -5.06 21.43
CA GLU A 210 2.75 -6.29 22.24
C GLU A 210 3.95 -6.20 23.20
N SER A 211 5.03 -5.57 22.76
CA SER A 211 6.21 -5.34 23.58
C SER A 211 7.03 -4.18 23.05
N PHE A 212 7.94 -3.67 23.87
CA PHE A 212 8.97 -2.74 23.41
C PHE A 212 10.30 -3.07 24.07
N LEU A 213 11.38 -2.79 23.37
CA LEU A 213 12.75 -2.99 23.82
C LEU A 213 13.50 -1.66 23.73
N THR A 214 14.17 -1.28 24.81
CA THR A 214 15.10 -0.13 24.78
C THR A 214 16.51 -0.67 24.57
N LYS A 215 17.12 -0.33 23.45
CA LYS A 215 18.51 -0.67 23.15
C LYS A 215 19.46 0.11 24.09
N SER A 216 20.69 -0.38 24.24
CA SER A 216 21.74 0.32 24.98
C SER A 216 22.08 1.71 24.42
N SER A 217 21.74 1.98 23.16
CA SER A 217 21.82 3.30 22.51
C SER A 217 20.73 4.29 22.97
N GLY A 218 19.74 3.84 23.74
CA GLY A 218 18.56 4.63 24.11
C GLY A 218 17.44 4.61 23.07
N GLU A 219 17.65 3.93 21.94
CA GLU A 219 16.64 3.74 20.90
C GLU A 219 15.57 2.74 21.36
N VAL A 220 14.29 3.06 21.12
CA VAL A 220 13.16 2.19 21.45
C VAL A 220 12.64 1.50 20.20
N VAL A 221 12.51 0.18 20.26
CA VAL A 221 11.86 -0.64 19.23
C VAL A 221 10.55 -1.16 19.79
N TYR A 222 9.47 -0.95 19.06
CA TYR A 222 8.11 -1.35 19.41
C TYR A 222 7.72 -2.57 18.56
N ASN A 223 7.37 -3.68 19.18
CA ASN A 223 6.86 -4.85 18.47
C ASN A 223 5.33 -4.73 18.40
N VAL A 224 4.83 -4.56 17.19
CA VAL A 224 3.42 -4.29 16.91
C VAL A 224 2.75 -5.53 16.35
N LEU A 225 1.67 -5.98 17.00
CA LEU A 225 0.83 -7.07 16.54
C LEU A 225 -0.37 -6.49 15.78
N PHE A 226 -0.58 -6.96 14.55
CA PHE A 226 -1.74 -6.63 13.73
C PHE A 226 -2.74 -7.79 13.79
N GLU A 227 -4.04 -7.49 13.69
CA GLU A 227 -5.12 -8.49 13.80
C GLU A 227 -5.00 -9.65 12.79
N ASP A 228 -4.51 -9.36 11.58
CA ASP A 228 -4.32 -10.35 10.51
C ASP A 228 -2.90 -10.95 10.46
N CYS A 229 -2.04 -10.63 11.44
CA CYS A 229 -0.66 -11.12 11.51
C CYS A 229 -0.46 -11.99 12.77
N ALA A 230 0.06 -13.21 12.58
CA ALA A 230 0.36 -14.11 13.69
C ALA A 230 1.59 -13.70 14.52
N GLU A 231 2.47 -12.89 13.94
CA GLU A 231 3.73 -12.45 14.57
C GLU A 231 3.77 -10.93 14.67
N SER A 232 4.43 -10.42 15.73
CA SER A 232 4.63 -8.99 15.91
C SER A 232 5.77 -8.46 15.04
N ILE A 233 5.57 -7.27 14.48
CA ILE A 233 6.48 -6.61 13.54
C ILE A 233 7.21 -5.49 14.29
N PRO A 234 8.55 -5.46 14.28
CA PRO A 234 9.32 -4.42 14.96
C PRO A 234 9.26 -3.09 14.20
N HIS A 235 9.03 -2.01 14.95
CA HIS A 235 8.98 -0.63 14.47
C HIS A 235 9.87 0.26 15.32
N ASP A 236 10.57 1.19 14.70
CA ASP A 236 11.26 2.27 15.41
C ASP A 236 10.31 3.44 15.70
N ALA A 237 10.82 4.51 16.31
CA ALA A 237 10.03 5.69 16.61
C ALA A 237 9.44 6.35 15.35
N ASP A 238 10.16 6.33 14.23
CA ASP A 238 9.71 6.90 12.96
C ASP A 238 8.55 6.09 12.36
N GLY A 239 8.67 4.76 12.33
CA GLY A 239 7.61 3.85 11.92
C GLY A 239 6.37 3.94 12.81
N MET A 240 6.56 4.05 14.13
CA MET A 240 5.44 4.25 15.04
C MET A 240 4.71 5.58 14.83
N ARG A 241 5.40 6.66 14.45
CA ARG A 241 4.73 7.93 14.08
C ARG A 241 3.83 7.76 12.86
N VAL A 242 4.24 6.94 11.90
CA VAL A 242 3.42 6.64 10.72
C VAL A 242 2.18 5.85 11.12
N LEU A 243 2.33 4.81 11.94
CA LEU A 243 1.20 3.99 12.41
C LEU A 243 0.21 4.78 13.26
N LEU A 244 0.69 5.64 14.16
CA LEU A 244 -0.17 6.47 15.01
C LEU A 244 -0.91 7.55 14.21
N ARG A 245 -0.36 8.00 13.07
CA ARG A 245 -0.99 9.00 12.22
C ARG A 245 -2.22 8.41 11.53
N GLY A 246 -3.40 8.96 11.82
CA GLY A 246 -4.68 8.49 11.25
C GLY A 246 -5.30 7.31 11.99
N SER A 247 -4.65 6.83 13.06
CA SER A 247 -5.20 5.81 13.94
C SER A 247 -6.13 6.43 14.98
N HIS A 248 -7.06 5.62 15.45
CA HIS A 248 -7.92 5.93 16.59
C HIS A 248 -7.62 4.93 17.72
N VAL A 249 -7.61 5.40 18.96
CA VAL A 249 -7.47 4.53 20.12
C VAL A 249 -8.84 4.00 20.52
N LEU A 250 -8.90 2.68 20.72
CA LEU A 250 -10.00 1.99 21.37
C LEU A 250 -9.70 1.98 22.88
N LEU A 251 -10.43 2.78 23.64
CA LEU A 251 -10.41 2.78 25.10
C LEU A 251 -11.33 1.69 25.67
#